data_AF-A0A8T5RKE9-F1
#
_entry.id   AF-A0A8T5RKE9-F1
#
_cell.length_a   1.000
_cell.length_b   1.000
_cell.length_c   1.000
_cell.angle_alpha   90.00
_cell.angle_beta   90.00
_cell.angle_gamma   90.00
#
_symmetry.space_group_name_H-M   'P 1'
#
loop_
_entity.id
_entity.type
_entity.pdbx_description
1 polymer ?
#
loop_
_entity_poly.entity_id
_entity_poly.type
_entity_poly.pdbx_seq_one_letter_code
_entity_poly.pdbx_strand_id
1 'polypeptide(L)'
;MKKTKELGFCPNCNCSIILHKTSNYKRYAKCEICGNSYPLPKRGKISNSALTCPLRNYPILIIENKDKKAYFWADSPCFDCINNDNCKPIQELINEFIEMEVYGYQK
;
A
#
# COMPACT_ATOMS: atom_id res chain seq x y z
N MET A 1 -14.85 -19.71 -3.34
CA MET A 1 -14.34 -18.53 -4.09
C MET A 1 -13.34 -17.78 -3.24
N LYS A 2 -12.07 -17.64 -3.67
CA LYS A 2 -11.10 -16.75 -2.98
C LYS A 2 -11.59 -15.32 -3.17
N LYS A 3 -11.91 -14.60 -2.09
CA LYS A 3 -12.20 -13.16 -2.14
C LYS A 3 -10.98 -12.45 -2.72
N THR A 4 -11.03 -12.06 -3.98
CA THR A 4 -10.03 -11.19 -4.60
C THR A 4 -10.23 -9.80 -4.04
N LYS A 5 -9.23 -9.30 -3.32
CA LYS A 5 -9.27 -7.98 -2.70
C LYS A 5 -8.70 -6.97 -3.69
N GLU A 6 -9.51 -6.00 -4.09
CA GLU A 6 -9.05 -4.86 -4.88
C GLU A 6 -8.23 -3.91 -3.99
N LEU A 7 -7.11 -3.45 -4.53
CA LEU A 7 -6.12 -2.64 -3.82
C LEU A 7 -6.06 -1.19 -4.34
N GLY A 8 -6.70 -0.90 -5.47
CA GLY A 8 -6.69 0.41 -6.13
C GLY A 8 -6.52 0.28 -7.65
N PHE A 9 -6.19 1.36 -8.33
CA PHE A 9 -6.06 1.41 -9.79
C PHE A 9 -4.60 1.41 -10.25
N CYS A 10 -4.33 0.79 -11.40
CA CYS A 10 -3.03 0.77 -12.04
C CYS A 10 -2.82 2.07 -12.83
N PRO A 11 -1.72 2.81 -12.63
CA PRO A 11 -1.48 4.08 -13.33
C PRO A 11 -1.26 3.90 -14.84
N ASN A 12 -0.84 2.71 -15.30
CA ASN A 12 -0.56 2.47 -16.72
C ASN A 12 -1.82 2.28 -17.57
N CYS A 13 -2.89 1.74 -17.00
CA CYS A 13 -4.09 1.38 -17.76
C CYS A 13 -5.40 1.70 -17.03
N ASN A 14 -5.31 2.37 -15.88
CA ASN A 14 -6.43 2.75 -15.01
C ASN A 14 -7.38 1.61 -14.64
N CYS A 15 -6.86 0.38 -14.55
CA CYS A 15 -7.64 -0.82 -14.22
C CYS A 15 -7.31 -1.32 -12.81
N SER A 16 -8.24 -2.06 -12.21
CA SER A 16 -8.11 -2.58 -10.86
C SER A 16 -6.85 -3.43 -10.65
N ILE A 17 -6.18 -3.17 -9.54
CA ILE A 17 -5.07 -3.97 -9.00
C ILE A 17 -5.66 -4.92 -7.98
N ILE A 18 -5.35 -6.21 -8.14
CA ILE A 18 -5.89 -7.28 -7.33
C ILE A 18 -4.80 -7.91 -6.46
N LEU A 19 -5.16 -8.26 -5.23
CA LEU A 19 -4.32 -9.05 -4.33
C LEU A 19 -4.36 -10.53 -4.71
N HIS A 20 -3.21 -11.09 -5.05
CA HIS A 20 -3.02 -12.52 -5.25
C HIS A 20 -2.20 -13.16 -4.14
N LYS A 21 -2.48 -14.44 -3.88
CA LYS A 21 -1.76 -15.26 -2.89
C LYS A 21 -1.41 -16.61 -3.50
N THR A 22 -0.12 -16.94 -3.52
CA THR A 22 0.39 -18.23 -3.98
C THR A 22 0.19 -19.33 -2.92
N SER A 23 0.35 -20.60 -3.32
CA SER A 23 0.35 -21.76 -2.42
C SER A 23 1.40 -21.64 -1.31
N ASN A 24 2.56 -21.05 -1.61
CA ASN A 24 3.66 -20.81 -0.65
C ASN A 24 3.42 -19.56 0.23
N TYR A 25 2.19 -19.07 0.32
CA TYR A 25 1.77 -17.90 1.09
C TYR A 25 2.42 -16.57 0.66
N LYS A 26 3.15 -16.51 -0.46
CA LYS A 26 3.64 -15.23 -1.01
C LYS A 26 2.46 -14.43 -1.52
N ARG A 27 2.53 -13.11 -1.37
CA ARG A 27 1.50 -12.16 -1.82
C ARG A 27 2.09 -11.23 -2.85
N TYR A 28 1.30 -10.87 -3.84
CA TYR A 28 1.65 -9.87 -4.84
C TYR A 28 0.39 -9.17 -5.30
N ALA A 29 0.55 -7.90 -5.66
CA ALA A 29 -0.45 -7.14 -6.36
C ALA A 29 -0.26 -7.36 -7.86
N LYS A 30 -1.35 -7.54 -8.60
CA LYS A 30 -1.29 -7.63 -10.07
C LYS A 30 -2.46 -6.86 -10.69
N CYS A 31 -2.17 -6.11 -11.74
CA CYS A 31 -3.20 -5.56 -12.61
C CYS A 31 -3.65 -6.65 -13.59
N GLU A 32 -4.96 -6.90 -13.67
CA GLU A 32 -5.53 -7.93 -14.55
C GLU A 32 -5.35 -7.63 -16.04
N ILE A 33 -5.25 -6.35 -16.43
CA ILE A 33 -5.22 -5.94 -17.83
C ILE A 33 -3.80 -5.80 -18.37
N CYS A 34 -2.96 -4.94 -17.77
CA CYS A 34 -1.60 -4.71 -18.28
C CYS A 34 -0.56 -5.71 -17.76
N GLY A 35 -0.93 -6.59 -16.81
CA GLY A 35 -0.05 -7.61 -16.27
C GLY A 35 1.01 -7.11 -15.27
N ASN A 36 1.12 -5.80 -15.05
CA ASN A 36 2.01 -5.23 -14.04
C ASN A 36 1.77 -5.86 -12.68
N SER A 37 2.85 -6.22 -11.99
CA SER A 37 2.78 -6.81 -10.67
C SER A 37 3.93 -6.37 -9.79
N TYR A 38 3.68 -6.34 -8.48
CA TYR A 38 4.69 -6.00 -7.48
C TYR A 38 4.51 -6.85 -6.22
N PRO A 39 5.60 -7.15 -5.49
CA PRO A 39 5.54 -7.98 -4.31
C PRO A 39 4.83 -7.27 -3.17
N LEU A 40 4.12 -8.03 -2.35
CA LEU A 40 3.48 -7.55 -1.13
C LEU A 40 3.99 -8.29 0.11
N PRO A 41 3.94 -7.66 1.30
CA PRO A 41 4.31 -8.30 2.54
C PRO A 41 3.54 -9.60 2.79
N LYS A 42 4.25 -10.63 3.26
CA LYS A 42 3.67 -11.96 3.52
C LYS A 42 2.65 -11.95 4.67
N ARG A 43 2.85 -11.08 5.64
CA ARG A 43 2.06 -10.95 6.88
C ARG A 43 1.39 -9.57 6.94
N GLY A 44 0.41 -9.45 7.82
CA GLY A 44 -0.39 -8.25 8.00
C GLY A 44 -1.69 -8.25 7.21
N LYS A 45 -2.61 -7.39 7.65
CA LYS A 45 -3.83 -7.04 6.92
C LYS A 45 -3.48 -5.88 5.99
N ILE A 46 -3.82 -6.03 4.71
CA ILE A 46 -3.54 -5.04 3.68
C ILE A 46 -4.83 -4.26 3.43
N SER A 47 -4.78 -2.94 3.53
CA SER A 47 -5.87 -2.00 3.18
C SER A 47 -5.42 -1.06 2.07
N ASN A 48 -6.35 -0.56 1.28
CA ASN A 48 -6.09 0.61 0.44
C ASN A 48 -6.17 1.86 1.34
N SER A 49 -5.20 2.77 1.22
CA SER A 49 -5.24 4.07 1.92
C SER A 49 -6.07 5.13 1.19
N ALA A 50 -6.53 4.85 -0.04
CA ALA A 50 -7.09 5.81 -0.98
C ALA A 50 -6.11 6.90 -1.48
N LEU A 51 -4.85 6.83 -1.05
CA LEU A 51 -3.79 7.74 -1.46
C LEU A 51 -2.98 7.15 -2.60
N THR A 52 -2.38 8.03 -3.39
CA THR A 52 -1.53 7.66 -4.51
C THR A 52 -0.10 8.16 -4.29
N CYS A 53 0.84 7.35 -4.74
CA CYS A 53 2.26 7.62 -4.73
C CYS A 53 2.58 8.80 -5.66
N PRO A 54 3.16 9.91 -5.21
CA PRO A 54 3.34 11.10 -6.06
C PRO A 54 4.32 10.87 -7.22
N LEU A 55 5.26 9.93 -7.09
CA LEU A 55 6.25 9.65 -8.14
C LEU A 55 5.72 8.77 -9.27
N ARG A 56 4.81 7.84 -8.96
CA ARG A 56 4.41 6.77 -9.91
C ARG A 56 2.91 6.54 -10.00
N ASN A 57 2.12 7.27 -9.22
CA ASN A 57 0.66 7.18 -9.15
C ASN A 57 0.10 5.79 -8.78
N TYR A 58 0.92 4.91 -8.21
CA TYR A 58 0.44 3.65 -7.63
C TYR A 58 -0.29 3.89 -6.31
N PRO A 59 -1.30 3.07 -5.95
CA PRO A 59 -1.99 3.19 -4.68
C PRO A 59 -1.03 2.87 -3.52
N ILE A 60 -1.08 3.71 -2.48
CA ILE A 60 -0.38 3.47 -1.22
C ILE A 60 -1.23 2.52 -0.39
N LEU A 61 -0.61 1.45 0.11
CA LEU A 61 -1.28 0.42 0.90
C LEU A 61 -0.93 0.56 2.38
N ILE A 62 -1.91 0.27 3.23
CA ILE A 62 -1.73 0.20 4.68
C ILE A 62 -1.49 -1.25 5.07
N ILE A 63 -0.39 -1.51 5.78
CA ILE A 63 -0.07 -2.84 6.32
C ILE A 63 -0.21 -2.80 7.83
N GLU A 64 -1.28 -3.41 8.33
CA GLU A 64 -1.57 -3.51 9.76
C GLU A 64 -1.11 -4.87 10.30
N ASN A 65 -0.35 -4.86 11.39
CA ASN A 65 0.00 -6.05 12.16
C ASN A 65 -0.47 -5.86 13.60
N LYS A 66 -0.87 -6.95 14.27
CA LYS A 66 -1.30 -6.87 15.67
C LYS A 66 -0.16 -6.50 16.63
N ASP A 67 1.07 -6.85 16.26
CA ASP A 67 2.23 -6.76 17.16
C ASP A 67 3.16 -5.58 16.82
N LYS A 68 2.85 -4.79 15.78
CA LYS A 68 3.71 -3.72 15.28
C LYS A 68 2.90 -2.54 14.77
N LYS A 69 3.48 -1.34 14.87
CA LYS A 69 2.95 -0.13 14.23
C LYS A 69 2.67 -0.39 12.75
N ALA A 70 1.51 0.05 12.26
CA ALA A 70 1.20 -0.04 10.85
C ALA A 70 2.23 0.74 10.01
N TYR A 71 2.42 0.31 8.77
CA TYR A 71 3.34 0.97 7.85
C TYR A 71 2.79 0.97 6.43
N PHE A 72 3.32 1.87 5.62
CA PHE A 72 2.93 2.08 4.23
C PHE A 72 3.69 1.15 3.31
N TRP A 73 3.03 0.73 2.24
CA TRP A 73 3.66 -0.07 1.20
C TRP A 73 3.18 0.38 -0.18
N ALA A 74 4.10 0.48 -1.12
CA ALA A 74 3.82 0.78 -2.52
C ALA A 74 4.66 -0.16 -3.41
N ASP A 75 4.56 -0.01 -4.74
CA ASP A 75 5.36 -0.80 -5.69
C ASP A 75 6.88 -0.50 -5.54
N SER A 76 7.21 0.74 -5.15
CA SER A 76 8.56 1.25 -5.02
C SER A 76 8.58 2.46 -4.06
N PRO A 77 9.76 3.02 -3.70
CA PRO A 77 9.84 4.23 -2.89
C PRO A 77 9.02 5.38 -3.49
N CYS A 78 8.10 5.93 -2.71
CA CYS A 78 7.19 7.00 -3.16
C CYS A 78 7.68 8.42 -2.91
N PHE A 79 8.75 8.57 -2.13
CA PHE A 79 9.29 9.86 -1.74
C PHE A 79 10.80 9.84 -1.90
N ASP A 80 11.36 10.90 -2.46
CA ASP A 80 12.81 11.06 -2.66
C ASP A 80 13.54 11.62 -1.42
N CYS A 81 12.89 11.53 -0.26
CA CYS A 81 13.44 12.05 0.98
C CYS A 81 14.54 11.15 1.52
N ILE A 82 15.73 11.72 1.72
CA ILE A 82 16.88 11.03 2.33
C ILE A 82 16.62 10.73 3.81
N ASN A 83 15.91 11.64 4.50
CA ASN A 83 15.56 11.51 5.92
C ASN A 83 14.04 11.53 6.10
N ASN A 84 13.52 10.51 6.80
CA ASN A 84 12.08 10.36 7.07
C ASN A 84 11.51 11.53 7.90
N ASP A 85 12.27 12.03 8.89
CA ASP A 85 11.76 13.01 9.87
C ASP A 85 11.46 14.38 9.26
N ASN A 86 12.18 14.77 8.21
CA ASN A 86 12.04 16.07 7.54
C ASN A 86 11.22 15.99 6.24
N CYS A 87 10.65 14.83 5.94
CA CYS A 87 9.92 14.61 4.71
C CYS A 87 8.47 15.09 4.86
N LYS A 88 8.16 16.29 4.34
CA LYS A 88 6.80 16.84 4.37
C LYS A 88 5.74 15.87 3.81
N PRO A 89 5.97 15.17 2.68
CA PRO A 89 5.00 14.20 2.18
C PRO A 89 4.73 13.05 3.15
N ILE A 90 5.74 12.60 3.90
CA ILE A 90 5.56 11.55 4.92
C ILE A 90 4.77 12.10 6.10
N GLN A 91 5.00 13.34 6.51
CA GLN A 91 4.25 13.96 7.61
C GLN A 91 2.77 14.13 7.26
N GLU A 92 2.45 14.58 6.04
CA GLU A 92 1.08 14.66 5.52
C GLU A 92 0.40 13.28 5.52
N LEU A 93 1.10 12.28 4.99
CA LEU A 93 0.64 10.89 4.95
C LEU A 93 0.38 10.30 6.36
N ILE A 94 1.21 10.67 7.34
CA ILE A 94 1.01 10.29 8.75
C ILE A 94 -0.21 10.99 9.34
N ASN A 95 -0.43 12.28 9.03
CA ASN A 95 -1.60 13.01 9.51
C ASN A 95 -2.91 12.40 8.97
N GLU A 96 -2.95 12.08 7.69
CA GLU A 96 -4.10 11.38 7.09
C GLU A 96 -4.35 10.02 7.76
N PHE A 97 -3.29 9.34 8.22
CA PHE A 97 -3.41 8.07 8.94
C PHE A 97 -3.95 8.23 10.36
N ILE A 98 -3.61 9.32 11.03
CA ILE A 98 -4.20 9.70 12.31
C ILE A 98 -5.70 9.93 12.12
N GLU A 99 -6.09 10.66 11.07
CA GLU A 99 -7.50 10.91 10.73
C GLU A 99 -8.26 9.63 10.37
N MET A 100 -7.59 8.67 9.72
CA MET A 100 -8.15 7.35 9.39
C MET A 100 -8.10 6.33 10.55
N GLU A 101 -7.70 6.75 11.75
CA GLU A 101 -7.58 5.90 12.96
C GLU A 101 -6.75 4.61 12.76
N VAL A 102 -5.70 4.68 11.94
CA VAL A 102 -4.87 3.52 11.61
C VAL A 102 -4.11 3.00 12.84
N TYR A 103 -4.08 1.68 13.03
CA TYR A 103 -3.47 1.04 14.20
C TYR A 103 -2.00 1.45 14.42
N GLY A 104 -1.72 2.01 15.60
CA GLY A 104 -0.38 2.47 15.99
C GLY A 104 -0.06 3.94 15.66
N TYR A 105 -1.01 4.68 15.07
CA TYR A 105 -0.95 6.14 14.89
C TYR A 105 -1.96 6.89 15.79
N GLN A 106 -2.55 6.20 16.77
CA GLN A 106 -3.46 6.82 17.73
C GLN A 106 -2.70 7.78 18.66
N LYS A 107 -3.28 8.95 18.89
CA LYS A 107 -2.78 10.00 19.79
C LYS A 107 -3.00 9.62 21.25
#